data_AF-A0AAE4R2F5-F1
#
_entry.id   AF-A0AAE4R2F5-F1
#
_cell.length_a   1.000
_cell.length_b   1.000
_cell.length_c   1.000
_cell.angle_alpha   90.00
_cell.angle_beta   90.00
_cell.angle_gamma   90.00
#
_symmetry.space_group_name_H-M   'P 1'
#
loop_
_entity.id
_entity.type
_entity.pdbx_description
1 polymer ?
#
loop_
_entity_poly.entity_id
_entity_poly.type
_entity_poly.pdbx_seq_one_letter_code
_entity_poly.pdbx_strand_id
1 'polypeptide(L)'
;MKRFSTALAVLVIALMAALGLGTAAPAQAAPAGGIENGTYWFHSPGYFGAVNRDPATVRGGVLSVRYGPVVNHYRLARTSYGAIHDNGVGFRMALVKRAPGRYGGTLYYYGIPGGQISLTKR
;
A
#
# COMPACT_ATOMS: atom_id res chain seq x y z
N MET A 1 50.24 25.35 -20.24
CA MET A 1 49.74 25.11 -18.87
C MET A 1 48.22 24.94 -18.90
N LYS A 2 47.69 23.71 -19.06
CA LYS A 2 46.24 23.42 -19.07
C LYS A 2 45.97 22.02 -18.49
N ARG A 3 46.37 21.78 -17.23
CA ARG A 3 46.15 20.50 -16.52
C ARG A 3 45.35 20.64 -15.22
N PHE A 4 44.88 21.84 -14.89
CA PHE A 4 44.15 22.10 -13.63
C PHE A 4 42.65 21.83 -13.74
N SER A 5 42.08 21.85 -14.95
CA SER A 5 40.63 21.71 -15.16
C SER A 5 40.12 20.27 -15.00
N THR A 6 40.94 19.28 -15.31
CA THR A 6 40.58 17.86 -15.22
C THR A 6 40.64 17.32 -13.79
N ALA A 7 41.56 17.81 -12.96
CA ALA A 7 41.66 17.39 -11.56
C ALA A 7 40.47 17.87 -10.71
N LEU A 8 39.94 19.06 -11.00
CA LEU A 8 38.78 19.61 -10.29
C LEU A 8 37.49 18.83 -10.63
N ALA A 9 37.32 18.42 -11.90
CA ALA A 9 36.16 17.63 -12.31
C ALA A 9 36.12 16.24 -11.65
N VAL A 10 37.28 15.59 -11.50
CA VAL A 10 37.39 14.29 -10.82
C VAL A 10 37.10 14.42 -9.32
N LEU A 11 37.56 15.49 -8.68
CA LEU A 11 37.28 15.75 -7.27
C LEU A 11 35.78 15.97 -7.01
N VAL A 12 35.08 16.70 -7.88
CA VAL A 12 33.62 16.92 -7.76
C VAL A 12 32.84 15.62 -7.93
N ILE A 13 33.22 14.76 -8.88
CA ILE A 13 32.54 13.48 -9.10
C ILE A 13 32.78 12.52 -7.92
N ALA A 14 34.00 12.48 -7.39
CA ALA A 14 34.33 11.68 -6.21
C ALA A 14 33.61 12.20 -4.94
N LEU A 15 33.46 13.52 -4.81
CA LEU A 15 32.72 14.13 -3.70
C LEU A 15 31.21 13.82 -3.78
N MET A 16 30.63 13.82 -4.98
CA MET A 16 29.21 13.45 -5.19
C MET A 16 28.94 11.97 -4.92
N ALA A 17 29.92 11.09 -5.16
CA ALA A 17 29.83 9.66 -4.82
C ALA A 17 29.97 9.42 -3.30
N ALA A 18 30.78 10.23 -2.60
CA ALA A 18 30.99 10.12 -1.16
C ALA A 18 29.87 10.76 -0.30
N LEU A 19 29.15 11.76 -0.84
CA LEU A 19 28.06 12.48 -0.16
C LEU A 19 26.74 11.70 -0.05
N GLY A 20 26.70 10.43 -0.46
CA GLY A 20 25.52 9.61 -0.23
C GLY A 20 24.25 10.12 -0.91
N LEU A 21 24.37 10.85 -2.03
CA LEU A 21 23.33 10.93 -3.07
C LEU A 21 23.24 9.58 -3.80
N GLY A 22 23.22 8.52 -3.00
CA GLY A 22 23.28 7.13 -3.40
C GLY A 22 22.02 6.83 -4.18
N THR A 23 22.25 6.40 -5.41
CA THR A 23 21.51 5.32 -6.07
C THR A 23 20.08 5.21 -5.57
N ALA A 24 19.14 5.87 -6.27
CA ALA A 24 17.73 5.49 -6.17
C ALA A 24 17.70 3.96 -6.21
N ALA A 25 17.35 3.36 -5.06
CA ALA A 25 17.31 1.93 -4.92
C ALA A 25 16.53 1.39 -6.12
N PRO A 26 16.96 0.30 -6.77
CA PRO A 26 16.21 -0.25 -7.88
C PRO A 26 14.78 -0.38 -7.39
N ALA A 27 13.85 0.33 -8.05
CA ALA A 27 12.45 0.29 -7.71
C ALA A 27 12.06 -1.19 -7.79
N GLN A 28 11.98 -1.82 -6.62
CA GLN A 28 11.71 -3.23 -6.49
C GLN A 28 10.45 -3.47 -7.31
N ALA A 29 10.55 -4.28 -8.37
CA ALA A 29 9.46 -4.55 -9.28
C ALA A 29 8.20 -4.75 -8.45
N ALA A 30 7.23 -3.84 -8.60
CA ALA A 30 6.04 -3.84 -7.78
C ALA A 30 5.46 -5.26 -7.86
N PRO A 31 5.44 -6.01 -6.75
CA PRO A 31 5.08 -7.42 -6.80
C PRO A 31 3.68 -7.53 -7.41
N ALA A 32 3.48 -8.51 -8.30
CA ALA A 32 2.26 -8.74 -9.08
C ALA A 32 1.03 -8.20 -8.34
N GLY A 33 0.45 -7.14 -8.92
CA GLY A 33 -0.58 -6.33 -8.29
C GLY A 33 -1.82 -7.14 -7.88
N GLY A 34 -2.64 -6.56 -7.01
CA GLY A 34 -3.77 -7.26 -6.40
C GLY A 34 -3.50 -7.70 -4.97
N ILE A 35 -4.58 -8.16 -4.32
CA ILE A 35 -4.53 -8.84 -3.03
C ILE A 35 -4.69 -10.33 -3.29
N GLU A 36 -3.74 -11.12 -2.79
CA GLU A 36 -3.76 -12.57 -2.92
C GLU A 36 -5.00 -13.15 -2.21
N ASN A 37 -5.52 -14.28 -2.73
CA ASN A 37 -6.55 -15.01 -2.01
C ASN A 37 -5.98 -15.53 -0.67
N GLY A 38 -6.81 -15.54 0.38
CA GLY A 38 -6.41 -16.03 1.69
C GLY A 38 -7.20 -15.44 2.84
N THR A 39 -6.77 -15.78 4.05
CA THR A 39 -7.31 -15.24 5.30
C THR A 39 -6.37 -14.16 5.81
N TYR A 40 -6.93 -13.07 6.32
CA TYR A 40 -6.21 -11.89 6.74
C TYR A 40 -6.71 -11.40 8.09
N TRP A 41 -5.81 -10.90 8.93
CA TRP A 41 -6.16 -9.95 9.97
C TRP A 41 -6.49 -8.62 9.30
N PHE A 42 -7.71 -8.14 9.51
CA PHE A 42 -8.19 -6.88 8.96
C PHE A 42 -8.33 -5.86 10.08
N HIS A 43 -7.67 -4.72 9.92
CA HIS A 43 -7.79 -3.60 10.83
C HIS A 43 -8.43 -2.43 10.08
N SER A 44 -9.52 -1.89 10.62
CA SER A 44 -10.05 -0.59 10.23
C SER A 44 -10.44 0.22 11.46
N PRO A 45 -10.36 1.56 11.41
CA PRO A 45 -11.22 2.39 12.22
C PRO A 45 -12.64 2.06 11.76
N GLY A 46 -13.34 1.19 12.48
CA GLY A 46 -14.69 0.81 12.11
C GLY A 46 -15.58 2.04 11.97
N TYR A 47 -16.77 1.84 11.41
CA TYR A 47 -17.87 2.78 11.63
C TYR A 47 -18.00 3.01 13.14
N PHE A 48 -17.88 4.26 13.62
CA PHE A 48 -17.86 4.63 15.04
C PHE A 48 -16.74 4.03 15.92
N GLY A 49 -15.56 3.74 15.37
CA GLY A 49 -14.39 3.35 16.19
C GLY A 49 -14.40 1.90 16.68
N ALA A 50 -15.29 1.05 16.15
CA ALA A 50 -15.26 -0.38 16.41
C ALA A 50 -14.00 -1.01 15.78
N VAL A 51 -13.04 -1.42 16.62
CA VAL A 51 -11.87 -2.19 16.18
C VAL A 51 -12.32 -3.61 15.90
N ASN A 52 -12.29 -4.00 14.63
CA ASN A 52 -12.61 -5.35 14.22
C ASN A 52 -11.45 -6.31 14.56
N ARG A 53 -11.76 -7.44 15.20
CA ARG A 53 -10.79 -8.51 15.51
C ARG A 53 -11.06 -9.79 14.73
N ASP A 54 -12.16 -9.86 13.98
CA ASP A 54 -12.50 -11.02 13.18
C ASP A 54 -11.59 -11.12 11.95
N PRO A 55 -11.19 -12.34 11.55
CA PRO A 55 -10.44 -12.53 10.32
C PRO A 55 -11.30 -12.17 9.11
N ALA A 56 -10.70 -11.44 8.17
CA ALA A 56 -11.27 -11.21 6.86
C ALA A 56 -10.79 -12.27 5.86
N THR A 57 -11.54 -12.48 4.79
CA THR A 57 -11.16 -13.41 3.72
C THR A 57 -11.16 -12.72 2.38
N VAL A 58 -10.18 -13.05 1.53
CA VAL A 58 -10.12 -12.63 0.13
C VAL A 58 -10.27 -13.85 -0.74
N ARG A 59 -11.31 -13.89 -1.56
CA ARG A 59 -11.55 -14.96 -2.53
C ARG A 59 -12.16 -14.37 -3.80
N GLY A 60 -11.57 -14.70 -4.95
CA GLY A 60 -12.11 -14.27 -6.25
C GLY A 60 -12.16 -12.75 -6.42
N GLY A 61 -11.26 -12.01 -5.75
CA GLY A 61 -11.28 -10.54 -5.77
C GLY A 61 -12.39 -9.92 -4.92
N VAL A 62 -13.00 -10.67 -3.99
CA VAL A 62 -13.92 -10.13 -2.99
C VAL A 62 -13.29 -10.23 -1.62
N LEU A 63 -13.21 -9.10 -0.92
CA LEU A 63 -12.86 -9.03 0.50
C LEU A 63 -14.13 -9.14 1.33
N SER A 64 -14.20 -10.15 2.19
CA SER A 64 -15.31 -10.34 3.13
C SER A 64 -14.83 -10.02 4.54
N VAL A 65 -15.47 -9.05 5.18
CA VAL A 65 -15.14 -8.57 6.53
C VAL A 65 -16.36 -8.68 7.43
N ARG A 66 -16.24 -9.39 8.54
CA ARG A 66 -17.30 -9.48 9.55
C ARG A 66 -17.19 -8.31 10.53
N TYR A 67 -18.26 -7.57 10.74
CA TYR A 67 -18.38 -6.58 11.80
C TYR A 67 -19.55 -6.98 12.71
N GLY A 68 -19.25 -7.65 13.82
CA GLY A 68 -20.29 -8.22 14.69
C GLY A 68 -21.15 -9.25 13.92
N PRO A 69 -22.49 -9.13 13.89
CA PRO A 69 -23.35 -10.08 13.18
C PRO A 69 -23.38 -9.87 11.66
N VAL A 70 -22.84 -8.76 11.15
CA VAL A 70 -22.93 -8.39 9.73
C VAL A 70 -21.64 -8.78 9.00
N VAL A 71 -21.76 -9.35 7.81
CA VAL A 71 -20.63 -9.57 6.90
C VAL A 71 -20.75 -8.62 5.72
N ASN A 72 -19.76 -7.77 5.55
CA ASN A 72 -19.66 -6.87 4.40
C ASN A 72 -18.77 -7.51 3.32
N HIS A 73 -19.18 -7.34 2.07
CA HIS A 73 -18.46 -7.85 0.90
C HIS A 73 -18.02 -6.69 0.02
N TYR A 74 -16.70 -6.53 -0.11
CA TYR A 74 -16.08 -5.47 -0.89
C TYR A 74 -15.44 -6.06 -2.14
N ARG A 75 -15.99 -5.74 -3.31
CA ARG A 75 -15.37 -6.10 -4.59
C ARG A 75 -14.09 -5.29 -4.77
N LEU A 76 -12.98 -5.99 -4.97
CA LEU A 76 -11.65 -5.43 -5.14
C LEU A 76 -11.27 -5.42 -6.62
N ALA A 77 -11.21 -4.23 -7.21
CA ALA A 77 -10.55 -4.02 -8.49
C ALA A 77 -9.03 -4.07 -8.27
N ARG A 78 -8.34 -4.96 -8.99
CA ARG A 78 -6.88 -5.07 -8.91
C ARG A 78 -6.21 -3.83 -9.51
N THR A 79 -5.14 -3.39 -8.87
CA THR A 79 -4.22 -2.37 -9.39
C THR A 79 -2.81 -2.94 -9.45
N SER A 80 -1.88 -2.27 -10.12
CA SER A 80 -0.48 -2.72 -10.21
C SER A 80 0.24 -2.84 -8.86
N TYR A 81 -0.26 -2.15 -7.82
CA TYR A 81 0.35 -2.09 -6.50
C TYR A 81 -0.60 -2.56 -5.37
N GLY A 82 -1.77 -3.12 -5.69
CA GLY A 82 -2.71 -3.57 -4.66
C GLY A 82 -4.13 -3.69 -5.20
N ALA A 83 -5.12 -3.15 -4.48
CA ALA A 83 -6.50 -3.16 -4.93
C ALA A 83 -7.30 -1.95 -4.43
N ILE A 84 -8.38 -1.64 -5.14
CA ILE A 84 -9.32 -0.58 -4.79
C ILE A 84 -10.72 -1.17 -4.75
N HIS A 85 -11.50 -0.76 -3.77
CA HIS A 85 -12.95 -0.89 -3.78
C HIS A 85 -13.57 0.51 -3.83
N ASP A 86 -14.59 0.65 -4.66
CA ASP A 86 -15.40 1.86 -4.75
C ASP A 86 -16.84 1.43 -5.03
N ASN A 87 -17.78 1.89 -4.21
CA ASN A 87 -19.20 1.57 -4.39
C ASN A 87 -19.96 2.65 -5.18
N GLY A 88 -19.30 3.72 -5.63
CA GLY A 88 -19.88 4.82 -6.41
C GLY A 88 -20.79 5.77 -5.64
N VAL A 89 -21.11 5.47 -4.38
CA VAL A 89 -22.02 6.25 -3.52
C VAL A 89 -21.33 6.81 -2.27
N GLY A 90 -20.00 6.91 -2.32
CA GLY A 90 -19.21 7.61 -1.32
C GLY A 90 -18.32 6.73 -0.46
N PHE A 91 -18.39 5.40 -0.54
CA PHE A 91 -17.40 4.56 0.14
C PHE A 91 -16.31 4.13 -0.84
N ARG A 92 -15.08 4.53 -0.52
CA ARG A 92 -13.89 4.09 -1.26
C ARG A 92 -12.84 3.57 -0.30
N MET A 93 -12.19 2.50 -0.72
CA MET A 93 -11.14 1.84 0.01
C MET A 93 -9.97 1.59 -0.93
N ALA A 94 -8.79 2.10 -0.60
CA ALA A 94 -7.57 1.82 -1.34
C ALA A 94 -6.59 1.02 -0.48
N LEU A 95 -6.16 -0.13 -0.99
CA LEU A 95 -5.23 -1.04 -0.32
C LEU A 95 -3.97 -1.17 -1.17
N VAL A 96 -2.85 -0.69 -0.63
CA VAL A 96 -1.54 -0.74 -1.30
C VAL A 96 -0.72 -1.85 -0.66
N LYS A 97 -0.10 -2.69 -1.47
CA LYS A 97 0.83 -3.74 -1.04
C LYS A 97 2.06 -3.07 -0.42
N ARG A 98 2.33 -3.40 0.84
CA ARG A 98 3.46 -2.88 1.63
C ARG A 98 4.58 -3.89 1.77
N ALA A 99 4.21 -5.16 1.87
CA ALA A 99 5.12 -6.30 1.89
C ALA A 99 4.36 -7.55 1.37
N PRO A 100 5.04 -8.68 1.11
CA PRO A 100 4.36 -9.94 0.84
C PRO A 100 3.31 -10.23 1.93
N GLY A 101 2.04 -10.42 1.52
CA GLY A 101 0.92 -10.65 2.45
C GLY A 101 0.52 -9.46 3.32
N ARG A 102 1.10 -8.27 3.16
CA ARG A 102 0.72 -7.06 3.93
C ARG A 102 0.27 -5.95 3.01
N TYR A 103 -0.91 -5.40 3.29
CA TYR A 103 -1.53 -4.32 2.54
C TYR A 103 -2.04 -3.26 3.50
N GLY A 104 -2.04 -2.00 3.06
CA GLY A 104 -2.60 -0.93 3.86
C GLY A 104 -2.86 0.32 3.05
N GLY A 105 -3.75 1.16 3.55
CA GLY A 105 -4.13 2.41 2.90
C GLY A 105 -5.28 3.08 3.64
N THR A 106 -6.10 3.83 2.92
CA THR A 106 -7.06 4.76 3.53
C THR A 106 -8.47 4.45 3.09
N LEU A 107 -9.40 4.55 4.04
CA LEU A 107 -10.84 4.58 3.79
C LEU A 107 -11.27 6.01 3.53
N TYR A 108 -12.21 6.18 2.61
CA TYR A 108 -12.84 7.44 2.32
C TYR A 108 -14.36 7.28 2.41
N TYR A 109 -15.00 8.23 3.07
CA TYR A 109 -16.45 8.37 3.18
C TYR A 109 -16.84 9.70 2.56
N TYR A 110 -17.59 9.68 1.47
CA TYR A 110 -18.01 10.86 0.70
C TYR A 110 -16.82 11.76 0.34
N GLY A 111 -15.68 11.15 0.00
CA GLY A 111 -14.43 11.86 -0.33
C GLY A 111 -13.61 12.31 0.88
N ILE A 112 -14.12 12.17 2.10
CA ILE A 112 -13.44 12.56 3.34
C ILE A 112 -12.63 11.36 3.88
N PRO A 113 -11.35 11.53 4.27
CA PRO A 113 -10.58 10.47 4.89
C PRO A 113 -11.24 9.95 6.17
N GLY A 114 -11.63 8.68 6.16
CA GLY A 114 -12.21 7.96 7.29
C GLY A 114 -11.21 7.23 8.18
N GLY A 115 -9.92 7.26 7.80
CA GLY A 115 -8.80 6.70 8.55
C GLY A 115 -8.10 5.54 7.85
N GLN A 116 -7.12 4.95 8.53
CA GLN A 116 -6.17 3.98 7.95
C GLN A 116 -6.61 2.54 8.14
N ILE A 117 -6.48 1.74 7.10
CA ILE A 117 -6.76 0.30 7.12
C ILE A 117 -5.52 -0.52 6.85
N SER A 118 -5.52 -1.76 7.34
CA SER A 118 -4.53 -2.75 6.98
C SER A 118 -5.10 -4.16 6.86
N LEU A 119 -4.46 -4.95 6.00
CA LEU A 119 -4.68 -6.38 5.82
C LEU A 119 -3.33 -7.07 6.00
N THR A 120 -3.24 -7.98 6.95
CA THR A 120 -2.05 -8.81 7.17
C THR A 120 -2.43 -10.26 7.04
N LYS A 121 -1.77 -10.99 6.12
CA LYS A 121 -2.04 -12.40 5.88
C LYS A 121 -1.83 -13.18 7.18
N ARG A 122 -2.81 -14.04 7.51
CA ARG A 122 -2.79 -14.90 8.69
C ARG A 122 -2.02 -16.18 8.42
#